data_AF-Q7RF76-F1
#
_entry.id   AF-Q7RF76-F1
#
_cell.length_a   1.000
_cell.length_b   1.000
_cell.length_c   1.000
_cell.angle_alpha   90.00
_cell.angle_beta   90.00
_cell.angle_gamma   90.00
#
_symmetry.space_group_name_H-M   'P 1'
#
loop_
_entity.id
_entity.type
_entity.pdbx_description
1 polymer ?
#
loop_
_entity_poly.entity_id
_entity_poly.type
_entity_poly.pdbx_seq_one_letter_code
_entity_poly.pdbx_strand_id
1 'polypeptide(L)' 'MKIVHPSLALIVFELKSYDTVKSDIIACACFPVKCLREGIRFVPLCDKHLKDIKGSGILVNLKFDKITENI' A
#
# COMPACT_ATOMS: atom_id res chain seq x y z
N MET A 1 9.25 -7.96 4.77
CA MET A 1 10.19 -7.39 3.77
C MET A 1 11.02 -6.32 4.48
N LYS A 2 12.35 -6.38 4.41
CA LYS A 2 13.24 -5.37 5.03
C LYS A 2 13.40 -4.19 4.07
N ILE A 3 13.20 -2.96 4.56
CA ILE A 3 13.38 -1.72 3.79
C ILE A 3 14.57 -0.97 4.39
N VAL A 4 15.67 -0.87 3.64
CA VAL A 4 16.94 -0.28 4.14
C VAL A 4 16.88 1.24 4.19
N HIS A 5 16.20 1.87 3.24
CA HIS A 5 16.03 3.33 3.18
C HIS A 5 14.54 3.71 3.14
N PRO A 6 13.82 3.68 4.28
CA PRO A 6 12.38 3.98 4.33
C PRO A 6 12.01 5.39 3.84
N SER A 7 12.96 6.33 3.87
CA SER A 7 12.80 7.70 3.34
C SER A 7 12.72 7.77 1.82
N LEU A 8 13.20 6.75 1.11
CA LEU A 8 13.24 6.67 -0.36
C LEU A 8 12.25 5.62 -0.91
N ALA A 9 11.45 5.00 -0.04
CA ALA A 9 10.58 3.89 -0.39
C ALA A 9 9.10 4.28 -0.44
N LEU A 10 8.39 3.70 -1.40
CA LEU A 10 6.93 3.73 -1.51
C LEU A 10 6.38 2.31 -1.30
N ILE A 11 5.21 2.21 -0.68
CA ILE A 11 4.41 0.99 -0.70
C ILE A 11 3.27 1.18 -1.70
N VAL A 12 3.03 0.15 -2.53
CA VAL A 12 1.94 0.15 -3.50
C VAL A 12 1.01 -1.02 -3.17
N PHE A 13 -0.27 -0.71 -3.01
CA PHE A 13 -1.35 -1.68 -2.97
C PHE A 13 -1.94 -1.76 -4.37
N GLU A 14 -1.79 -2.89 -5.05
CA GLU A 14 -2.41 -3.12 -6.36
C GLU A 14 -3.57 -4.10 -6.21
N LEU A 15 -4.73 -3.71 -6.74
CA LEU A 15 -5.89 -4.58 -6.85
C LEU A 15 -6.05 -5.02 -8.29
N LYS A 16 -6.05 -6.34 -8.52
CA LYS A 16 -6.14 -6.94 -9.85
C LYS A 16 -7.43 -7.74 -9.96
N SER A 17 -8.13 -7.62 -11.09
CA SER A 17 -9.23 -8.53 -11.40
C SER A 17 -8.66 -9.92 -11.64
N TYR A 18 -9.24 -10.93 -10.99
CA TYR A 18 -8.89 -12.31 -11.28
C TYR A 18 -9.56 -12.73 -12.59
N ASP A 19 -8.75 -13.16 -13.55
CA ASP A 19 -9.15 -13.70 -14.84
C ASP A 19 -8.11 -14.76 -15.22
N THR A 20 -8.53 -15.84 -15.87
CA THR A 20 -7.67 -16.96 -16.27
C THR A 20 -6.78 -16.63 -17.46
N VAL A 21 -7.11 -15.61 -18.27
CA VAL A 21 -6.36 -15.18 -19.45
C VAL A 21 -5.49 -13.97 -19.15
N LYS A 22 -6.06 -12.93 -18.51
CA LYS A 22 -5.32 -11.70 -18.21
C LYS A 22 -5.90 -10.95 -17.01
N SER A 23 -5.09 -10.80 -15.97
CA SER A 23 -5.44 -9.95 -14.82
C SER A 23 -5.09 -8.49 -15.07
N ASP A 24 -6.09 -7.62 -15.08
CA ASP A 24 -5.92 -6.17 -15.21
C ASP A 24 -5.93 -5.49 -13.84
N ILE A 25 -5.14 -4.42 -13.69
CA ILE A 25 -5.18 -3.58 -12.49
C ILE A 25 -6.46 -2.75 -12.53
N ILE A 26 -7.32 -2.94 -11.54
CA ILE A 26 -8.61 -2.25 -11.44
C ILE A 26 -8.55 -1.05 -10.51
N ALA A 27 -7.63 -1.06 -9.54
CA ALA A 27 -7.42 0.04 -8.62
C ALA A 27 -6.05 -0.07 -7.94
N CYS A 28 -5.52 1.04 -7.42
CA CYS A 28 -4.29 1.02 -6.65
C CYS A 28 -4.30 2.06 -5.52
N ALA A 29 -3.32 1.98 -4.64
CA ALA A 29 -2.98 3.04 -3.71
C ALA A 29 -1.48 3.07 -3.47
N CYS A 30 -0.88 4.25 -3.35
CA CYS A 30 0.55 4.42 -3.20
C CYS A 30 0.86 5.41 -2.08
N PHE A 31 1.74 5.02 -1.15
CA PHE A 31 2.13 5.87 -0.02
C PHE A 31 3.63 5.81 0.24
N PRO A 32 4.27 6.94 0.62
CA PRO A 32 5.60 6.90 1.20
C PRO A 32 5.62 6.07 2.47
N VAL A 33 6.59 5.17 2.58
CA VAL A 33 6.73 4.25 3.72
C VAL A 33 6.84 5.05 5.04
N LYS A 34 7.57 6.17 5.01
CA LYS A 34 7.72 7.08 6.16
C LYS A 34 6.39 7.68 6.65
N CYS A 35 5.36 7.75 5.81
CA CYS A 35 4.05 8.33 6.14
C CYS A 35 3.05 7.29 6.68
N LEU A 36 3.40 6.01 6.66
CA LEU A 36 2.51 4.94 7.13
C LEU A 36 2.40 4.97 8.66
N ARG A 37 1.24 4.55 9.17
CA ARG A 37 0.95 4.44 10.60
C ARG A 37 0.55 3.01 10.92
N GLU A 38 1.11 2.47 11.99
CA GLU A 38 0.79 1.11 12.47
C GLU A 38 -0.69 0.96 12.87
N GLY A 39 -1.13 -0.30 12.94
CA GLY A 39 -2.47 -0.71 13.34
C GLY A 39 -3.43 -0.88 12.17
N ILE A 40 -4.73 -0.93 12.50
CA ILE A 40 -5.80 -1.05 11.52
C ILE A 40 -5.99 0.28 10.79
N ARG A 41 -5.90 0.26 9.46
CA ARG A 41 -5.99 1.44 8.58
C ARG A 41 -6.85 1.13 7.37
N PHE A 42 -7.67 2.11 6.99
CA PHE A 42 -8.38 2.11 5.71
C PHE A 42 -7.47 2.75 4.66
N VAL A 43 -7.19 2.00 3.60
CA VAL A 43 -6.40 2.46 2.46
C VAL A 43 -7.36 2.79 1.32
N PRO A 44 -7.63 4.08 1.03
CA PRO A 44 -8.47 4.47 -0.09
C PRO A 44 -7.80 4.11 -1.41
N LEU A 45 -8.57 3.61 -2.37
CA LEU A 45 -8.06 3.25 -3.69
C LEU A 45 -8.38 4.35 -4.73
N CYS A 46 -7.48 4.47 -5.71
CA CYS A 46 -7.66 5.28 -6.89
C CYS A 46 -7.68 4.41 -8.16
N ASP A 47 -8.24 4.96 -9.23
CA ASP A 47 -8.24 4.33 -10.55
C ASP A 47 -6.91 4.54 -11.29
N LYS A 48 -6.83 4.04 -12.53
CA LYS A 48 -5.66 4.21 -13.41
C LYS A 48 -5.32 5.67 -13.75
N HIS A 49 -6.23 6.61 -13.49
CA HIS A 49 -6.04 8.04 -13.68
C HIS A 49 -5.72 8.76 -12.35
N LEU A 50 -5.41 7.99 -11.29
CA LEU A 50 -5.15 8.48 -9.94
C LEU A 50 -6.34 9.23 -9.32
N LYS A 51 -7.55 8.96 -9.82
CA LYS A 51 -8.76 9.54 -9.26
C LYS A 51 -9.31 8.65 -8.16
N ASP A 52 -9.66 9.26 -7.03
CA ASP A 52 -10.27 8.55 -5.91
C ASP A 52 -11.56 7.85 -6.34
N ILE A 53 -11.65 6.57 -6.01
CA ILE A 53 -12.87 5.78 -6.20
C ILE A 53 -13.66 5.83 -4.89
N LYS A 54 -14.76 6.59 -4.90
CA LYS A 54 -15.59 6.82 -3.70
C LYS A 54 -16.05 5.51 -3.06
N GLY A 55 -15.87 5.41 -1.74
CA GLY A 55 -16.29 4.25 -0.96
C GLY A 55 -15.44 2.99 -1.17
N SER A 56 -14.36 3.07 -1.95
CA SER A 56 -13.46 1.95 -2.17
C SER A 56 -12.23 2.06 -1.28
N GLY A 57 -11.79 0.92 -0.74
CA GLY A 57 -10.58 0.83 0.03
C GLY A 57 -10.31 -0.56 0.56
N ILE A 58 -9.08 -0.77 1.02
CA ILE A 58 -8.66 -2.02 1.64
C ILE A 58 -8.43 -1.75 3.13
N LEU A 59 -9.00 -2.61 3.97
CA LEU A 59 -8.71 -2.60 5.40
C LEU A 59 -7.44 -3.42 5.64
N VAL A 60 -6.40 -2.79 6.18
CA VAL A 60 -5.09 -3.42 6.42
C VAL A 60 -4.70 -3.28 7.88
N ASN A 61 -3.95 -4.24 8.40
CA ASN A 61 -3.28 -4.14 9.70
C ASN A 61 -1.77 -4.01 9.46
N LEU A 62 -1.23 -2.81 9.65
CA LEU A 62 0.18 -2.51 9.42
C LEU A 62 0.99 -2.69 10.70
N LYS A 63 2.13 -3.37 10.61
CA LYS A 63 3.10 -3.53 11.70
C LYS A 63 4.51 -3.25 11.16
N PHE A 64 5.32 -2.51 11.92
CA PHE A 64 6.72 -2.27 11.61
C PHE A 64 7.59 -2.87 12.70
N ASP A 65 8.44 -3.82 12.31
CA ASP A 65 9.50 -4.27 13.20
C ASP A 65 10.64 -3.24 13.11
N LYS A 66 10.81 -2.44 14.17
CA LYS A 66 11.97 -1.55 14.28
C LYS A 66 13.18 -2.42 14.57
N ILE A 67 14.17 -2.40 13.69
CA ILE A 67 15.51 -2.85 14.04
C ILE A 67 16.09 -1.73 14.90
N THR A 68 16.05 -1.88 16.22
CA THR A 68 16.92 -1.13 17.12
C THR A 68 18.34 -1.58 16.82
N GLU A 69 19.09 -0.77 16.07
CA GLU A 69 20.54 -0.85 16.12
C GLU A 69 20.93 -0.36 17.52
N ASN A 70 21.28 -1.31 18.39
CA ASN A 70 21.95 -1.03 19.65
C ASN A 70 23.29 -0.37 19.30
N ILE A 71 23.38 0.94 19.49
CA ILE A 71 24.64 1.69 19.59
C ILE A 71 24.97 1.82 21.07
#